data_AF-A6UWR6-F1
#
_entry.id   AF-A6UWR6-F1
#
_cell.length_a   1.000
_cell.length_b   1.000
_cell.length_c   1.000
_cell.angle_alpha   90.00
_cell.angle_beta   90.00
_cell.angle_gamma   90.00
#
_symmetry.space_group_name_H-M   'P 1'
#
loop_
_entity.id
_entity.type
_entity.pdbx_description
1 polymer ?
#
loop_
_entity_poly.entity_id
_entity_poly.type
_entity_poly.pdbx_seq_one_letter_code
_entity_poly.pdbx_strand_id
1 'polypeptide(L)'
;MEQNKQNNNSNINIDFWTFLEQCYNNNVKIDLGHLKILTALLHSNSNYVSGEYLKKCIDRDSRGAVHKRIRDLKILGFEIVTKSGNFGGYKLIKIPEWFKLSGY
;
A
#
# COMPACT_ATOMS: atom_id res chain seq x y z
N MET A 1 -26.13 -5.08 -27.75
CA MET A 1 -26.53 -5.28 -26.34
C MET A 1 -25.27 -5.16 -25.51
N GLU A 2 -25.15 -4.03 -24.82
CA GLU A 2 -23.97 -3.62 -24.06
C GLU A 2 -23.69 -4.59 -22.91
N GLN A 3 -22.44 -5.08 -22.83
CA GLN A 3 -21.94 -5.76 -21.64
C GLN A 3 -21.60 -4.70 -20.60
N ASN A 4 -22.46 -4.59 -19.57
CA ASN A 4 -22.22 -3.75 -18.40
C ASN A 4 -20.96 -4.24 -17.67
N LYS A 5 -19.89 -3.45 -17.76
CA LYS A 5 -18.69 -3.56 -16.92
C LYS A 5 -19.10 -3.22 -15.48
N GLN A 6 -19.25 -4.22 -14.63
CA GLN A 6 -19.39 -4.00 -13.18
C GLN A 6 -18.10 -3.38 -12.65
N ASN A 7 -18.13 -2.06 -12.40
CA ASN A 7 -17.15 -1.37 -11.58
C ASN A 7 -17.34 -1.82 -10.13
N ASN A 8 -16.63 -2.87 -9.72
CA ASN A 8 -16.58 -3.29 -8.32
C ASN A 8 -15.71 -2.30 -7.55
N ASN A 9 -16.32 -1.22 -7.05
CA ASN A 9 -15.79 -0.48 -5.91
C ASN A 9 -15.99 -1.34 -4.67
N SER A 10 -15.11 -2.32 -4.46
CA SER A 10 -15.05 -3.07 -3.20
C SER A 10 -14.53 -2.13 -2.12
N ASN A 11 -15.42 -1.73 -1.19
CA ASN A 11 -15.03 -1.05 0.03
C ASN A 11 -14.12 -1.99 0.84
N ILE A 12 -12.82 -1.70 0.81
CA ILE A 12 -11.81 -2.40 1.61
C ILE A 12 -12.07 -2.07 3.10
N ASN A 13 -12.67 -3.02 3.84
CA ASN A 13 -12.76 -2.93 5.30
C ASN A 13 -11.50 -3.55 5.92
N ILE A 14 -10.69 -2.70 6.55
CA ILE A 14 -9.46 -3.08 7.23
C ILE A 14 -9.79 -3.14 8.71
N ASP A 15 -9.45 -4.23 9.39
CA ASP A 15 -9.39 -4.23 10.86
C ASP A 15 -8.25 -3.30 11.31
N PHE A 16 -8.61 -2.04 11.52
CA PHE A 16 -7.68 -0.98 11.84
C PHE A 16 -7.00 -1.22 13.19
N TRP A 17 -7.68 -1.86 14.14
CA TRP A 17 -7.10 -2.17 15.46
C TRP A 17 -6.00 -3.21 15.34
N THR A 18 -6.25 -4.31 14.62
CA THR A 18 -5.22 -5.31 14.32
C THR A 18 -4.03 -4.66 13.58
N PHE A 19 -4.30 -3.75 12.63
CA PHE A 19 -3.23 -3.04 11.92
C PHE A 19 -2.38 -2.17 12.87
N LEU A 20 -3.00 -1.43 13.78
CA LEU A 20 -2.29 -0.62 14.77
C LEU A 20 -1.49 -1.47 15.77
N GLU A 21 -2.03 -2.61 16.21
CA GLU A 21 -1.34 -3.55 17.08
C GLU A 21 -0.06 -4.09 16.40
N GLN A 22 -0.14 -4.45 15.12
CA GLN A 22 1.03 -4.87 14.35
C GLN A 22 2.06 -3.75 14.20
N CYS A 23 1.62 -2.49 14.04
CA CYS A 23 2.53 -1.34 14.03
C CYS A 23 3.26 -1.19 15.38
N TYR A 24 2.53 -1.28 16.49
CA TYR A 24 3.08 -1.18 17.84
C TYR A 24 4.09 -2.30 18.12
N ASN A 25 3.71 -3.56 17.88
CA ASN A 25 4.55 -4.73 18.16
C ASN A 25 5.85 -4.74 17.36
N ASN A 26 5.86 -4.14 16.16
CA ASN A 26 7.04 -4.03 15.30
C ASN A 26 7.79 -2.68 15.45
N ASN A 27 7.42 -1.85 16.43
CA ASN A 27 8.00 -0.51 16.66
C ASN A 27 7.97 0.38 15.39
N VAL A 28 6.91 0.26 14.59
CA VAL A 28 6.68 1.06 13.39
C VAL A 28 5.82 2.26 13.74
N LYS A 29 6.38 3.47 13.57
CA LYS A 29 5.64 4.72 13.75
C LYS A 29 4.81 5.04 12.51
N ILE A 30 3.56 4.62 12.54
CA ILE A 30 2.62 4.86 11.44
C ILE A 30 2.22 6.33 11.33
N ASP A 31 2.01 6.79 10.10
CA ASP A 31 1.44 8.10 9.78
C ASP A 31 0.49 7.98 8.57
N LEU A 32 -0.23 9.06 8.24
CA LEU A 32 -1.16 9.08 7.11
C LEU A 32 -0.49 8.72 5.77
N GLY A 33 0.81 9.00 5.61
CA GLY A 33 1.56 8.66 4.40
C GLY A 33 1.65 7.15 4.18
N HIS A 34 1.74 6.36 5.24
CA HIS A 34 1.73 4.90 5.14
C HIS A 34 0.40 4.40 4.59
N LEU A 35 -0.71 4.90 5.14
CA LEU A 35 -2.06 4.52 4.72
C LEU A 35 -2.29 4.88 3.25
N LYS A 36 -1.96 6.11 2.84
CA LYS A 36 -2.09 6.55 1.44
C LYS A 36 -1.28 5.67 0.47
N ILE A 37 -0.03 5.32 0.83
CA ILE A 37 0.81 4.44 0.00
C ILE A 37 0.22 3.03 -0.06
N LEU A 38 -0.18 2.45 1.07
CA LEU A 38 -0.76 1.12 1.13
C LEU A 38 -2.04 1.05 0.28
N THR A 39 -2.93 2.03 0.40
CA THR A 39 -4.14 2.16 -0.41
C THR A 39 -3.81 2.23 -1.92
N ALA A 40 -2.80 3.01 -2.31
CA ALA A 40 -2.39 3.10 -3.72
C ALA A 40 -1.87 1.75 -4.26
N LEU A 41 -1.12 1.00 -3.45
CA LEU A 41 -0.60 -0.31 -3.83
C LEU A 41 -1.69 -1.40 -3.87
N LEU A 42 -2.66 -1.37 -2.96
CA LEU A 42 -3.80 -2.29 -2.97
C LEU A 42 -4.67 -2.08 -4.21
N HIS A 43 -4.95 -0.83 -4.58
CA HIS A 43 -5.74 -0.50 -5.78
C HIS A 43 -5.00 -0.71 -7.11
N SER A 44 -3.67 -0.90 -7.09
CA SER A 44 -2.92 -1.10 -8.33
C SER A 44 -3.09 -2.50 -8.92
N ASN A 45 -3.82 -3.41 -8.25
CA ASN A 45 -4.08 -4.78 -8.69
C ASN A 45 -2.77 -5.50 -9.09
N SER A 46 -1.77 -5.42 -8.22
CA SER A 46 -0.44 -6.01 -8.46
C SER A 46 0.32 -5.42 -9.66
N ASN A 47 0.01 -4.18 -10.08
CA ASN A 47 0.84 -3.42 -11.03
C ASN A 47 1.88 -2.55 -10.31
N TYR A 48 2.93 -2.18 -11.04
CA TYR A 48 3.93 -1.23 -10.54
C TYR A 48 3.33 0.17 -10.42
N VAL A 49 3.54 0.79 -9.26
CA VAL A 49 3.22 2.19 -8.98
C VAL A 49 4.51 2.99 -8.89
N SER A 50 4.62 4.07 -9.66
CA SER A 50 5.86 4.88 -9.69
C SER A 50 6.11 5.56 -8.34
N GLY A 51 7.39 5.67 -7.96
CA GLY A 51 7.75 6.39 -6.74
C GLY A 51 7.39 7.88 -6.80
N GLU A 52 7.33 8.46 -8.00
CA GLU A 52 6.92 9.85 -8.22
C GLU A 52 5.42 10.05 -7.97
N TYR A 53 4.58 9.08 -8.36
CA TYR A 53 3.15 9.09 -8.03
C TYR A 53 2.95 8.98 -6.51
N LEU A 54 3.57 7.98 -5.87
CA LEU A 54 3.44 7.78 -4.42
C LEU A 54 3.92 8.99 -3.60
N LYS A 55 4.98 9.65 -4.07
CA LYS A 55 5.51 10.87 -3.48
C LYS A 55 4.45 11.99 -3.47
N LYS A 56 3.74 12.17 -4.60
CA LYS A 56 2.63 13.13 -4.71
C LYS A 56 1.45 12.74 -3.83
N CYS A 57 1.11 11.45 -3.74
CA CYS A 57 0.02 10.99 -2.87
C CYS A 57 0.21 11.40 -1.41
N ILE A 58 1.45 11.36 -0.91
CA ILE A 58 1.77 11.69 0.49
C ILE A 58 2.11 13.16 0.73
N ASP A 59 1.93 14.03 -0.27
CA ASP A 59 2.20 15.47 -0.19
C ASP A 59 3.63 15.78 0.28
N ARG A 60 4.62 15.06 -0.26
CA ARG A 60 6.06 15.25 0.05
C ARG A 60 6.86 15.48 -1.22
N ASP A 61 8.03 16.11 -1.09
CA ASP A 61 8.93 16.34 -2.23
C ASP A 61 10.07 15.32 -2.34
N SER A 62 10.19 14.39 -1.40
CA SER A 62 11.29 13.43 -1.33
C SER A 62 10.88 12.00 -1.64
N ARG A 63 11.59 11.35 -2.59
CA ARG A 63 11.48 9.89 -2.80
C ARG A 63 11.95 9.10 -1.57
N GLY A 64 12.86 9.66 -0.77
CA GLY A 64 13.28 9.08 0.51
C GLY A 64 12.11 8.95 1.49
N ALA A 65 11.14 9.88 1.43
CA ALA A 65 9.92 9.78 2.22
C ALA A 65 9.08 8.56 1.82
N VAL A 66 8.99 8.23 0.52
CA VAL A 66 8.32 7.00 0.03
C VAL A 66 9.08 5.76 0.47
N HIS A 67 10.41 5.71 0.26
CA HIS A 67 11.25 4.56 0.63
C HIS A 67 11.12 4.19 2.11
N LYS A 68 11.04 5.19 3.01
CA LYS A 68 10.82 4.96 4.45
C LYS A 68 9.51 4.21 4.70
N ARG A 69 8.37 4.72 4.20
CA ARG A 69 7.06 4.05 4.40
C ARG A 69 7.02 2.67 3.76
N ILE A 70 7.64 2.48 2.59
CA ILE A 70 7.72 1.17 1.95
C ILE A 70 8.51 0.19 2.82
N ARG A 71 9.62 0.64 3.43
CA ARG A 71 10.38 -0.19 4.38
C ARG A 71 9.52 -0.54 5.60
N ASP A 72 8.82 0.43 6.15
CA ASP A 72 7.96 0.24 7.32
C ASP A 72 6.82 -0.76 7.01
N LEU A 73 6.18 -0.66 5.83
CA LEU A 73 5.20 -1.66 5.36
C LEU A 73 5.83 -3.05 5.17
N LYS A 74 7.07 -3.15 4.69
CA LYS A 74 7.78 -4.44 4.60
C LYS A 74 8.03 -5.06 5.97
N ILE A 75 8.37 -4.24 6.98
CA ILE A 75 8.54 -4.71 8.37
C ILE A 75 7.24 -5.31 8.90
N LEU A 76 6.08 -4.74 8.53
CA LEU A 76 4.77 -5.29 8.87
C LEU A 76 4.43 -6.58 8.10
N GLY A 77 5.28 -7.04 7.17
CA GLY A 77 5.06 -8.29 6.43
C GLY A 77 4.36 -8.12 5.08
N PHE A 78 4.19 -6.90 4.58
CA PHE A 78 3.75 -6.69 3.20
C PHE A 78 4.90 -6.99 2.23
N GLU A 79 4.68 -7.91 1.29
CA GLU A 79 5.68 -8.25 0.29
C GLU A 79 5.63 -7.24 -0.87
N ILE A 80 6.56 -6.29 -0.87
CA ILE A 80 6.64 -5.22 -1.88
C ILE A 80 7.94 -5.34 -2.69
N VAL A 81 7.82 -5.59 -3.98
CA VAL A 81 8.97 -5.60 -4.90
C VAL A 81 9.27 -4.17 -5.34
N THR A 82 10.57 -3.85 -5.46
CA THR A 82 11.04 -2.54 -5.93
C THR A 82 11.84 -2.73 -7.21
N LYS A 83 11.51 -1.94 -8.23
CA LYS A 83 12.24 -1.89 -9.51
C LYS A 83 12.90 -0.54 -9.67
N SER A 84 14.18 -0.52 -10.05
CA SER A 84 14.94 0.70 -10.36
C SER A 84 14.77 1.13 -11.82
N GLY A 85 15.07 2.40 -12.13
CA GLY A 85 15.07 2.97 -13.49
C GLY A 85 13.87 3.87 -13.81
N ASN A 86 13.79 4.36 -15.06
CA ASN A 86 12.78 5.34 -15.50
C ASN A 86 11.33 4.82 -15.41
N PHE A 87 11.14 3.50 -15.50
CA PHE A 87 9.86 2.81 -15.29
C PHE A 87 9.87 1.99 -13.99
N GLY A 88 10.72 2.41 -13.05
CA GLY A 88 10.84 1.83 -11.73
C GLY A 88 9.69 2.23 -10.81
N GLY A 89 9.54 1.51 -9.71
CA GLY A 89 8.43 1.71 -8.78
C GLY A 89 8.30 0.57 -7.79
N TYR A 90 7.10 0.48 -7.23
CA TYR A 90 6.75 -0.46 -6.18
C TYR A 90 5.56 -1.30 -6.61
N LYS A 91 5.62 -2.59 -6.35
CA LYS A 91 4.53 -3.53 -6.63
C LYS A 91 4.27 -4.36 -5.38
N LEU A 92 3.04 -4.31 -4.87
CA LEU A 92 2.59 -5.23 -3.83
C LEU A 92 2.36 -6.61 -4.47
N ILE A 93 2.96 -7.63 -3.86
CA ILE A 93 2.88 -9.03 -4.29
C ILE A 93 1.96 -9.82 -3.37
N LYS A 94 2.08 -9.59 -2.06
CA LYS A 94 1.34 -10.33 -1.04
C LYS A 94 1.08 -9.46 0.17
N ILE A 95 -0.11 -9.62 0.75
CA ILE A 95 -0.51 -9.06 2.04
C ILE A 95 -0.26 -10.10 3.14
N PRO A 96 0.14 -9.69 4.36
CA PRO A 96 0.32 -10.63 5.45
C PRO A 96 -1.02 -11.23 5.90
N GLU A 97 -1.01 -12.46 6.41
CA GLU A 97 -2.25 -13.22 6.74
C GLU A 97 -3.12 -12.55 7.80
N TRP A 98 -2.50 -11.81 8.72
CA TRP A 98 -3.20 -11.03 9.73
C TRP A 98 -3.93 -9.83 9.12
N PHE A 99 -3.51 -9.35 7.94
CA PHE A 99 -4.13 -8.22 7.25
C PHE A 99 -5.33 -8.71 6.45
N LYS A 100 -6.46 -8.84 7.15
CA LYS A 100 -7.73 -9.26 6.56
C LYS A 100 -8.43 -8.07 5.92
N LEU A 101 -8.73 -8.20 4.64
CA LEU A 101 -9.72 -7.38 3.95
C LEU A 101 -11.06 -8.06 4.18
N SER A 102 -11.85 -7.63 5.16
CA SER A 102 -13.16 -8.22 5.38
C SER A 102 -14.14 -7.69 4.32
N GLY A 103 -14.50 -8.56 3.37
CA GLY A 103 -15.72 -8.37 2.61
C GLY A 103 -16.90 -8.71 3.52
N TYR A 104 -17.81 -7.76 3.72
CA TYR A 104 -19.19 -8.10 4.04
C TYR A 104 -19.94 -8.33 2.72
#